data_AF-A0A1I0BI65-F1
#
_entry.id   AF-A0A1I0BI65-F1
#
_cell.length_a   1.000
_cell.length_b   1.000
_cell.length_c   1.000
_cell.angle_alpha   90.00
_cell.angle_beta   90.00
_cell.angle_gamma   90.00
#
_symmetry.space_group_name_H-M   'P 1'
#
loop_
_entity.id
_entity.type
_entity.pdbx_description
1 polymer ?
#
loop_
_entity_poly.entity_id
_entity_poly.type
_entity_poly.pdbx_seq_one_letter_code
_entity_poly.pdbx_strand_id
1 'polypeptide(L)' 'MVSEAKRKANAKSDKKNSKVITIKFSKNKDKEILDYLDNLDNKAGYIKKLIEDDLKSKEVIKKRNPQKNTRNT' A
#
# COMPACT_ATOMS: atom_id res chain seq x y z
N MET A 1 -11.05 25.63 -3.59
CA MET A 1 -9.90 26.07 -2.77
C MET A 1 -9.91 25.30 -1.45
N VAL A 2 -8.90 24.47 -1.16
CA VAL A 2 -8.86 23.65 0.07
C VAL A 2 -8.19 24.46 1.19
N SER A 3 -8.83 24.59 2.35
CA SER A 3 -8.30 25.39 3.46
C SER A 3 -6.99 24.82 4.02
N GLU A 4 -6.13 25.69 4.53
CA GLU A 4 -4.84 25.31 5.10
C GLU A 4 -4.97 24.36 6.29
N ALA A 5 -6.03 24.50 7.08
CA ALA A 5 -6.37 23.59 8.17
C ALA A 5 -6.62 22.17 7.66
N LYS A 6 -7.34 22.03 6.54
CA LYS A 6 -7.64 20.73 5.91
C LYS A 6 -6.39 20.09 5.31
N ARG A 7 -5.49 20.88 4.71
CA ARG A 7 -4.16 20.40 4.25
C ARG A 7 -3.30 19.88 5.41
N LYS A 8 -3.20 20.62 6.52
CA LYS A 8 -2.44 20.21 7.71
C LYS A 8 -3.01 18.96 8.39
N ALA A 9 -4.34 18.81 8.40
CA ALA A 9 -5.00 17.62 8.95
C ALA A 9 -4.73 16.37 8.09
N ASN A 10 -4.84 16.48 6.77
CA ASN A 10 -4.56 15.36 5.85
C ASN A 10 -3.10 14.90 6.00
N ALA A 11 -2.15 15.84 6.02
CA ALA A 11 -0.73 15.52 6.20
C ALA A 11 -0.41 14.81 7.54
N LYS A 12 -1.16 15.11 8.62
CA LYS A 12 -1.02 14.45 9.92
C LYS A 12 -1.64 13.03 9.91
N SER A 13 -2.76 12.84 9.23
CA SER A 13 -3.44 11.54 9.09
C SER A 13 -2.61 10.56 8.26
N ASP A 14 -2.06 11.03 7.14
CA ASP A 14 -1.27 10.20 6.22
C ASP A 14 0.00 9.68 6.91
N LYS A 15 0.67 10.51 7.72
CA LYS A 15 1.84 10.09 8.52
C LYS A 15 1.54 9.03 9.59
N LYS A 16 0.33 9.00 10.14
CA LYS A 16 -0.02 8.07 11.22
C LYS A 16 -0.41 6.68 10.70
N ASN A 17 -0.98 6.63 9.50
CA ASN A 17 -1.59 5.41 8.95
C ASN A 17 -0.81 4.79 7.78
N SER A 18 0.24 5.45 7.28
CA SER A 18 1.07 4.93 6.20
C SER A 18 2.53 4.79 6.64
N LYS A 19 3.18 3.72 6.17
CA LYS A 19 4.62 3.49 6.31
C LYS A 19 5.20 3.36 4.91
N VAL A 20 6.18 4.19 4.59
CA VAL A 20 6.92 4.10 3.32
C VAL A 20 7.95 2.98 3.45
N ILE A 21 8.01 2.11 2.45
CA ILE A 21 9.02 1.06 2.31
C ILE A 21 9.69 1.26 0.95
N THR A 22 11.02 1.43 0.96
CA THR A 22 11.81 1.56 -0.27
C THR A 22 12.38 0.21 -0.67
N ILE A 23 12.14 -0.21 -1.91
CA ILE A 23 12.67 -1.44 -2.49
C ILE A 23 13.61 -1.07 -3.61
N LYS A 24 14.82 -1.65 -3.63
CA LYS A 24 15.83 -1.39 -4.65
C LYS A 24 15.90 -2.57 -5.61
N PHE A 25 15.78 -2.28 -6.90
CA PHE A 25 15.98 -3.22 -7.99
C PHE A 25 17.31 -2.93 -8.72
N SER A 26 17.94 -3.97 -9.25
CA SER A 26 19.14 -3.86 -10.08
C SER A 26 18.74 -3.58 -11.52
N LYS A 27 19.20 -2.44 -12.06
CA LYS A 27 18.91 -2.05 -13.45
C LYS A 27 19.31 -3.10 -14.49
N ASN A 28 20.33 -3.91 -14.21
CA ASN A 28 20.86 -4.87 -15.16
C ASN A 28 20.19 -6.24 -15.09
N LYS A 29 19.77 -6.67 -13.88
CA LYS A 29 19.22 -8.02 -13.67
C LYS A 29 17.69 -8.02 -13.64
N ASP A 30 17.09 -6.91 -13.21
CA ASP A 30 15.66 -6.79 -13.00
C ASP A 30 15.03 -5.89 -14.08
N LYS A 31 15.65 -5.81 -15.27
CA LYS A 31 15.21 -4.90 -16.33
C LYS A 31 13.76 -5.16 -16.73
N GLU A 32 13.40 -6.42 -16.97
CA GLU A 32 12.03 -6.81 -17.32
C GLU A 32 11.03 -6.47 -16.22
N ILE A 33 11.43 -6.61 -14.95
CA ILE A 33 10.60 -6.26 -13.79
C ILE A 33 10.40 -4.75 -13.74
N LEU A 34 11.45 -3.96 -13.97
CA LEU A 34 11.37 -2.50 -14.02
C LEU A 34 10.46 -2.03 -15.17
N ASP A 35 10.64 -2.60 -16.36
CA ASP A 35 9.82 -2.29 -17.53
C ASP A 35 8.35 -2.65 -17.28
N TYR A 36 8.07 -3.80 -16.66
CA TYR A 36 6.72 -4.18 -16.26
C TYR A 36 6.13 -3.22 -15.22
N LEU A 37 6.89 -2.88 -14.18
CA LEU A 37 6.45 -1.95 -13.14
C LEU A 37 6.15 -0.56 -13.72
N ASP A 38 6.94 -0.06 -14.67
CA ASP A 38 6.75 1.25 -15.28
C ASP A 38 5.49 1.37 -16.12
N ASN A 39 4.95 0.25 -16.63
CA ASN A 39 3.69 0.21 -17.34
C ASN A 39 2.45 0.10 -16.42
N LEU A 40 2.62 -0.02 -15.11
CA LEU A 40 1.50 -0.11 -14.17
C LEU A 40 1.05 1.27 -13.68
N ASP A 41 -0.26 1.53 -13.75
CA ASP A 41 -0.89 2.73 -13.18
C ASP A 41 -0.65 2.86 -11.67
N ASN A 42 -0.56 1.73 -10.96
CA ASN A 42 -0.36 1.69 -9.50
C ASN A 42 0.57 0.56 -9.05
N LYS A 43 1.88 0.84 -9.09
CA LYS A 43 2.96 -0.04 -8.61
C LYS A 43 2.76 -0.51 -7.17
N ALA A 44 2.39 0.40 -6.27
CA ALA A 44 2.19 0.08 -4.85
C ALA A 44 0.99 -0.86 -4.63
N GLY A 45 -0.09 -0.65 -5.36
CA GLY A 45 -1.28 -1.49 -5.33
C GLY A 45 -1.01 -2.90 -5.86
N TYR A 46 -0.21 -3.02 -6.93
CA TYR A 46 0.21 -4.30 -7.46
C TYR A 46 1.03 -5.11 -6.44
N ILE A 47 2.08 -4.49 -5.88
CA ILE A 47 2.93 -5.12 -4.86
C ILE A 47 2.10 -5.53 -3.63
N LYS A 48 1.16 -4.69 -3.18
CA LYS A 48 0.28 -5.00 -2.05
C LYS A 48 -0.55 -6.25 -2.30
N LYS A 49 -1.16 -6.40 -3.48
CA LYS A 49 -1.95 -7.60 -3.83
C LYS A 49 -1.10 -8.87 -3.80
N LEU A 50 0.10 -8.83 -4.38
CA LEU A 50 1.03 -9.97 -4.35
C LEU A 50 1.35 -10.41 -2.92
N ILE A 51 1.61 -9.45 -2.02
CA ILE A 51 1.89 -9.75 -0.60
C ILE A 51 0.62 -10.28 0.10
N GLU A 52 -0.55 -9.69 -0.15
CA GLU A 52 -1.82 -10.18 0.42
C GLU A 52 -2.11 -11.63 0.01
N ASP A 53 -1.90 -11.97 -1.25
CA ASP A 53 -2.12 -13.31 -1.76
C ASP A 53 -1.06 -14.30 -1.25
N ASP A 54 0.21 -13.90 -1.16
CA ASP A 54 1.26 -14.70 -0.52
C ASP A 54 0.96 -14.98 0.96
N LEU A 55 0.48 -13.97 1.69
CA LEU A 55 0.09 -14.12 3.09
C LEU A 55 -1.13 -15.03 3.28
N LYS A 56 -2.10 -15.02 2.36
CA LYS A 56 -3.24 -15.95 2.35
C LYS A 56 -2.74 -17.38 2.12
N SER A 57 -1.88 -17.58 1.12
CA SER A 57 -1.30 -18.88 0.78
C SER A 57 -0.46 -19.47 1.91
N LYS A 58 0.20 -18.63 2.71
CA LYS A 58 1.01 -19.03 3.87
C LYS A 58 0.19 -19.27 5.16
N GLU A 59 -1.14 -19.24 5.10
CA GLU A 59 -2.07 -19.31 6.24
C GLU A 59 -1.82 -18.28 7.37
N VAL A 60 -1.02 -17.23 7.11
CA VAL A 60 -0.67 -16.22 8.13
C VAL A 60 -1.88 -15.36 8.51
N ILE A 61 -2.90 -15.28 7.65
CA ILE A 61 -4.11 -14.46 7.84
C ILE A 61 -5.35 -15.27 8.26
N LYS A 62 -5.22 -16.37 9.01
CA LYS A 62 -6.38 -16.92 9.76
C LYS A 62 -6.64 -16.22 11.11
N LYS A 63 -5.82 -15.24 11.52
CA LYS A 63 -5.89 -14.62 12.86
C LYS A 63 -5.87 -13.08 12.91
N ARG A 64 -6.43 -12.37 11.92
CA ARG A 64 -6.71 -10.93 12.09
C ARG A 64 -8.21 -10.67 12.03
N ASN A 65 -8.75 -10.49 13.23
CA ASN A 65 -10.13 -10.24 13.62
C ASN A 65 -10.86 -9.22 12.72
N PRO A 66 -12.12 -9.46 12.35
CA PRO A 66 -12.98 -8.49 11.68
C PRO A 66 -13.46 -7.46 12.71
N GLN A 67 -12.81 -6.30 12.78
CA GLN A 67 -13.38 -5.19 13.55
C GLN A 67 -13.30 -3.86 12.80
N LYS A 68 -14.50 -3.29 12.67
CA LYS A 68 -14.87 -1.87 12.51
C LYS A 68 -15.01 -1.39 11.07
N ASN A 69 -16.25 -1.43 10.58
CA ASN A 69 -17.03 -0.20 10.51
C ASN A 69 -18.54 -0.45 10.39
N THR A 70 -19.26 -0.53 11.52
CA THR A 70 -20.68 -0.16 11.57
C THR A 70 -20.84 0.93 12.63
N ARG A 71 -20.77 2.17 12.18
CA ARG A 71 -21.51 3.28 12.79
C ARG A 71 -22.13 4.07 11.66
N ASN A 72 -23.46 3.99 11.57
CA ASN A 72 -24.34 5.14 11.44
C ASN A 72 -25.80 4.67 11.42
N THR A 73 -26.45 4.79 12.57
CA THR A 73 -27.70 5.54 12.78
C THR A 73 -27.76 5.91 14.25
#